data_AF-A0AAW0MB64-F1
#
_entry.id   AF-A0AAW0MB64-F1
#
_cell.length_a   1.000
_cell.length_b   1.000
_cell.length_c   1.000
_cell.angle_alpha   90.00
_cell.angle_beta   90.00
_cell.angle_gamma   90.00
#
_symmetry.space_group_name_H-M   'P 1'
#
loop_
_entity.id
_entity.type
_entity.pdbx_description
1 polymer ?
#
loop_
_entity_poly.entity_id
_entity_poly.type
_entity_poly.pdbx_seq_one_letter_code
_entity_poly.pdbx_strand_id
1 'polypeptide(L)'
;MQNPYLKSGGTCGSSSGSAISVAANMVSVSLGTETDGSIICPADHNSVVGIKPTVGLTSRSGVIPISPRQDTIGITGHMQNCNRCSDQQSNYVSPLLLLTVDLAFTAVTFLYHLRQSNQRLTIHNHRSHHRRHPPRLLRKPTTSRQLVNMYLDQIEALNPLLRSVLEVNPDALNQADEADRERQAAKDQGRRSLGELHGIPILLKDSIGTKDKLNTTCGSYALLGSTVVRDSGVVQRLRKAGAVILGKASLSEWYGVRSSEIPDGWCARGGQAFVS
;
A
#
# COMPACT_ATOMS: atom_id res chain seq x y z
N MET A 1 -6.26 16.06 14.06
CA MET A 1 -4.80 15.89 14.13
C MET A 1 -4.45 15.09 15.37
N GLN A 2 -4.12 13.80 15.23
CA GLN A 2 -3.27 13.10 16.21
C GLN A 2 -2.42 12.00 15.54
N ASN A 3 -1.17 11.98 16.01
CA ASN A 3 0.12 11.47 15.52
C ASN A 3 0.33 9.95 15.85
N PRO A 4 1.21 9.17 15.15
CA PRO A 4 1.45 7.73 15.35
C PRO A 4 2.15 7.34 16.67
N TYR A 5 2.12 8.19 17.69
CA TYR A 5 2.72 7.94 19.00
C TYR A 5 1.68 7.87 20.13
N LEU A 6 0.40 7.92 19.79
CA LEU A 6 -0.72 7.90 20.74
C LEU A 6 -1.60 6.68 20.49
N LYS A 7 -1.71 5.80 21.50
CA LYS A 7 -2.51 4.56 21.51
C LYS A 7 -4.04 4.77 21.30
N SER A 8 -4.49 6.00 21.05
CA SER A 8 -5.89 6.39 20.88
C SER A 8 -6.13 7.32 19.68
N GLY A 9 -5.15 7.50 18.78
CA GLY A 9 -5.33 8.33 17.59
C GLY A 9 -6.21 7.65 16.55
N GLY A 10 -7.21 8.37 16.03
CA GLY A 10 -8.02 7.90 14.90
C GLY A 10 -7.19 7.80 13.62
N THR A 11 -7.56 6.88 12.73
CA THR A 11 -6.80 6.58 11.51
C THR A 11 -6.99 7.61 10.39
N CYS A 12 -7.99 8.49 10.54
CA CYS A 12 -8.50 9.50 9.61
C CYS A 12 -8.75 9.02 8.18
N GLY A 13 -9.97 9.23 7.68
CA GLY A 13 -10.31 8.98 6.29
C GLY A 13 -10.40 7.50 5.93
N SER A 14 -11.00 7.22 4.79
CA SER A 14 -11.47 5.86 4.53
C SER A 14 -10.40 4.87 4.06
N SER A 15 -9.23 5.29 3.56
CA SER A 15 -8.15 4.34 3.17
C SER A 15 -7.18 4.03 4.31
N SER A 16 -7.65 4.11 5.55
CA SER A 16 -6.87 3.83 6.77
C SER A 16 -6.11 2.51 6.74
N GLY A 17 -6.73 1.41 6.30
CA GLY A 17 -6.05 0.12 6.22
C GLY A 17 -4.86 0.12 5.24
N SER A 18 -4.94 0.90 4.15
CA SER A 18 -3.81 1.08 3.22
C SER A 18 -2.64 1.81 3.88
N ALA A 19 -2.91 2.87 4.64
CA ALA A 19 -1.87 3.64 5.31
C ALA A 19 -1.23 2.87 6.49
N ILE A 20 -2.04 2.21 7.32
CA ILE A 20 -1.54 1.39 8.43
C ILE A 20 -0.70 0.24 7.90
N SER A 21 -1.14 -0.45 6.84
CA SER A 21 -0.39 -1.58 6.27
C SER A 21 0.98 -1.17 5.75
N VAL A 22 1.07 0.03 5.15
CA VAL A 22 2.35 0.60 4.76
C VAL A 22 3.15 0.98 6.01
N ALA A 23 2.60 1.78 6.93
CA ALA A 23 3.32 2.25 8.12
C ALA A 23 3.94 1.10 8.95
N ALA A 24 3.20 0.00 9.09
CA ALA A 24 3.62 -1.19 9.81
C ALA A 24 4.56 -2.14 9.03
N ASN A 25 5.02 -1.75 7.84
CA ASN A 25 5.85 -2.58 6.93
C ASN A 25 5.20 -3.92 6.52
N MET A 26 3.86 -3.98 6.45
CA MET A 26 3.14 -5.14 5.91
C MET A 26 3.05 -5.13 4.38
N VAL A 27 3.32 -3.98 3.74
CA VAL A 27 3.55 -3.85 2.30
C VAL A 27 4.37 -2.58 2.02
N SER A 28 5.11 -2.51 0.91
CA SER A 28 5.80 -1.28 0.51
C SER A 28 4.86 -0.21 -0.07
N VAL A 29 3.85 -0.65 -0.83
CA VAL A 29 2.89 0.21 -1.52
C VAL A 29 1.49 -0.41 -1.44
N SER A 30 0.48 0.42 -1.18
CA SER A 30 -0.94 0.06 -1.22
C SER A 30 -1.71 1.01 -2.13
N LEU A 31 -2.77 0.52 -2.79
CA LEU A 31 -3.71 1.37 -3.51
C LEU A 31 -4.90 1.73 -2.62
N GLY A 32 -5.22 3.02 -2.59
CA GLY A 32 -6.40 3.58 -1.93
C GLY A 32 -7.36 4.24 -2.91
N THR A 33 -8.51 4.67 -2.40
CA THR A 33 -9.42 5.57 -3.13
C THR A 33 -9.46 6.91 -2.44
N GLU A 34 -9.47 7.97 -3.23
CA GLU A 34 -9.43 9.35 -2.79
C GLU A 34 -10.56 10.15 -3.43
N THR A 35 -11.29 10.87 -2.59
CA THR A 35 -12.45 11.68 -2.96
C THR A 35 -12.31 13.04 -2.30
N ASP A 36 -12.12 13.06 -0.98
CA ASP A 36 -11.89 14.25 -0.17
C ASP A 36 -11.10 13.93 1.12
N GLY A 37 -9.82 13.57 0.99
CA GLY A 37 -8.91 13.25 2.09
C GLY A 37 -8.80 11.77 2.48
N SER A 38 -9.44 10.86 1.74
CA SER A 38 -9.44 9.42 2.03
C SER A 38 -8.10 8.70 1.83
N ILE A 39 -7.11 9.30 1.17
CA ILE A 39 -5.71 8.84 1.09
C ILE A 39 -4.79 9.80 1.82
N ILE A 40 -4.98 11.12 1.61
CA ILE A 40 -4.09 12.13 2.19
C ILE A 40 -4.19 12.18 3.72
N CYS A 41 -5.41 12.13 4.28
CA CYS A 41 -5.58 12.18 5.73
C CYS A 41 -5.01 10.96 6.47
N PRO A 42 -5.27 9.70 6.04
CA PRO A 42 -4.66 8.56 6.71
C PRO A 42 -3.16 8.52 6.50
N ALA A 43 -2.65 9.03 5.37
CA ALA A 43 -1.21 9.10 5.14
C ALA A 43 -0.51 10.04 6.14
N ASP A 44 -1.09 11.23 6.36
CA ASP A 44 -0.63 12.20 7.37
C ASP A 44 -0.65 11.60 8.79
N HIS A 45 -1.74 10.94 9.17
CA HIS A 45 -1.91 10.37 10.51
C HIS A 45 -1.00 9.16 10.78
N ASN A 46 -0.52 8.47 9.73
CA ASN A 46 0.32 7.28 9.84
C ASN A 46 1.78 7.53 9.43
N SER A 47 2.18 8.78 9.19
CA SER A 47 3.55 9.14 8.75
C SER A 47 4.00 8.39 7.49
N VAL A 48 3.10 8.28 6.51
CA VAL A 48 3.38 7.69 5.19
C VAL A 48 3.06 8.70 4.09
N VAL A 49 3.54 8.45 2.87
CA VAL A 49 3.25 9.31 1.72
C VAL A 49 1.98 8.83 1.04
N GLY A 50 1.00 9.72 0.91
CA GLY A 50 -0.21 9.51 0.12
C GLY A 50 -0.20 10.41 -1.11
N ILE A 51 -0.50 9.86 -2.29
CA ILE A 51 -0.64 10.65 -3.52
C ILE A 51 -2.09 10.60 -3.98
N LYS A 52 -2.71 11.78 -4.06
CA LYS A 52 -3.99 12.01 -4.74
C LYS A 52 -3.73 12.42 -6.19
N PRO A 53 -4.05 11.57 -7.18
CA PRO A 53 -3.90 11.96 -8.58
C PRO A 53 -4.92 13.02 -8.99
N THR A 54 -4.70 13.62 -10.16
CA THR A 54 -5.72 14.42 -10.84
C THR A 54 -6.94 13.55 -11.17
N VAL A 55 -8.14 14.11 -11.00
CA VAL A 55 -9.40 13.44 -11.38
C VAL A 55 -9.35 13.05 -12.85
N GLY A 56 -9.65 11.78 -13.14
CA GLY A 56 -9.62 11.22 -14.50
C GLY A 56 -8.28 10.64 -14.93
N LEU A 57 -7.18 10.89 -14.21
CA LEU A 57 -5.86 10.34 -14.57
C LEU A 57 -5.78 8.82 -14.36
N THR A 58 -6.32 8.32 -13.24
CA THR A 58 -6.37 6.89 -12.94
C THR A 58 -7.74 6.31 -13.27
N SER A 59 -7.76 5.05 -13.74
CA SER A 59 -9.02 4.39 -14.09
C SER A 59 -9.81 4.05 -12.84
N ARG A 60 -11.11 4.35 -12.85
CA ARG A 60 -12.05 4.06 -11.75
C ARG A 60 -12.98 2.90 -12.08
N SER A 61 -12.84 2.38 -13.30
CA SER A 61 -13.65 1.29 -13.82
C SER A 61 -13.45 0.03 -12.98
N GLY A 62 -14.53 -0.53 -12.45
CA GLY A 62 -14.49 -1.72 -11.56
C GLY A 62 -14.11 -1.42 -10.11
N VAL A 63 -14.08 -0.15 -9.71
CA VAL A 63 -14.00 0.27 -8.30
C VAL A 63 -15.41 0.70 -7.87
N ILE A 64 -15.85 0.27 -6.68
CA ILE A 64 -17.16 0.68 -6.16
C ILE A 64 -17.08 2.19 -5.84
N PRO A 65 -17.87 3.07 -6.46
CA PRO A 65 -17.67 4.51 -6.30
C PRO A 65 -18.30 5.05 -5.01
N ILE A 66 -17.76 6.16 -4.50
CA ILE A 66 -18.49 7.10 -3.63
C ILE A 66 -18.99 8.28 -4.47
N SER A 67 -18.15 8.87 -5.34
CA SER A 67 -18.52 9.96 -6.24
C SER A 67 -17.97 9.74 -7.66
N PRO A 68 -18.83 9.54 -8.67
CA PRO A 68 -18.37 9.39 -10.06
C PRO A 68 -17.70 10.65 -10.61
N ARG A 69 -17.79 11.80 -9.92
CA ARG A 69 -17.20 13.07 -10.35
C ARG A 69 -15.90 13.41 -9.64
N GLN A 70 -15.63 12.86 -8.46
CA GLN A 70 -14.48 13.25 -7.64
C GLN A 70 -13.51 12.12 -7.33
N ASP A 71 -13.97 10.86 -7.40
CA ASP A 71 -13.12 9.74 -7.02
C ASP A 71 -11.88 9.67 -7.89
N THR A 72 -10.78 9.27 -7.27
CA THR A 72 -9.50 8.92 -7.88
C THR A 72 -8.93 7.70 -7.17
N ILE A 73 -8.11 6.94 -7.88
CA ILE A 73 -7.35 5.83 -7.30
C ILE A 73 -5.92 6.30 -7.12
N GLY A 74 -5.46 6.38 -5.88
CA GLY A 74 -4.13 6.85 -5.52
C GLY A 74 -3.29 5.77 -4.87
N ILE A 75 -2.07 6.14 -4.50
CA ILE A 75 -1.11 5.25 -3.87
C ILE A 75 -0.77 5.75 -2.46
N THR A 76 -0.44 4.80 -1.59
CA THR A 76 0.19 5.05 -0.30
C THR A 76 1.50 4.26 -0.23
N GLY A 77 2.59 4.87 0.24
CA GLY A 77 3.91 4.25 0.32
C GLY A 77 4.80 4.85 1.43
N HIS A 78 5.89 4.17 1.76
CA HIS A 78 6.79 4.63 2.82
C HIS A 78 7.51 5.94 2.50
N MET A 79 7.68 6.77 3.52
CA MET A 79 8.63 7.87 3.52
C MET A 79 9.99 7.35 4.02
N GLN A 80 10.98 7.15 3.15
CA GLN A 80 12.37 7.02 3.60
C GLN A 80 13.22 8.07 2.87
N ASN A 81 13.79 9.01 3.65
CA ASN A 81 14.69 10.09 3.23
C ASN A 81 14.22 10.96 2.05
N CYS A 82 13.09 11.66 2.23
CA CYS A 82 12.78 12.83 1.41
C CYS A 82 13.14 14.12 2.19
N ASN A 83 14.40 14.58 2.12
CA ASN A 83 14.83 15.89 2.65
C ASN A 83 14.22 17.09 1.88
N ARG A 84 13.23 16.87 1.00
CA ARG A 84 12.64 17.88 0.12
C ARG A 84 11.10 17.88 0.08
N CYS A 85 10.45 17.07 0.93
CA CYS A 85 8.99 16.94 0.93
C CYS A 85 8.28 17.94 1.85
N SER A 86 9.02 18.84 2.53
CA SER A 86 8.44 19.87 3.41
C SER A 86 7.72 21.00 2.67
N ASP A 87 7.83 21.11 1.34
CA ASP A 87 7.30 22.26 0.58
C ASP A 87 6.03 21.96 -0.24
N GLN A 88 5.45 20.75 -0.18
CA GLN A 88 4.26 20.42 -1.00
C GLN A 88 2.91 20.57 -0.26
N GLN A 89 2.87 21.35 0.81
CA GLN A 89 1.62 21.62 1.55
C GLN A 89 0.87 22.88 1.09
N SER A 90 1.23 23.52 -0.03
CA SER A 90 0.53 24.72 -0.52
C SER A 90 0.26 24.68 -2.03
N ASN A 91 -1.03 24.71 -2.36
CA ASN A 91 -1.71 25.24 -3.54
C ASN A 91 -0.94 25.44 -4.87
N TYR A 92 -1.54 24.90 -5.96
CA TYR A 92 -1.23 25.11 -7.38
C TYR A 92 0.15 24.63 -7.88
N VAL A 93 0.16 23.52 -8.62
CA VAL A 93 1.27 23.15 -9.53
C VAL A 93 0.85 23.43 -10.98
N SER A 94 1.74 24.10 -11.73
CA SER A 94 1.48 24.64 -13.06
C SER A 94 1.27 23.56 -14.14
N PRO A 95 0.62 23.88 -15.28
CA PRO A 95 0.17 22.89 -16.27
C PRO A 95 1.28 22.24 -17.12
N LEU A 96 2.56 22.56 -16.91
CA LEU A 96 3.66 22.07 -17.76
C LEU A 96 4.49 20.93 -17.15
N LEU A 97 4.11 20.40 -15.99
CA LEU A 97 4.78 19.25 -15.36
C LEU A 97 3.85 18.03 -15.28
N LEU A 98 3.24 17.68 -16.42
CA LEU A 98 2.19 16.66 -16.51
C LEU A 98 2.38 15.82 -17.78
N LEU A 99 3.41 14.98 -17.80
CA LEU A 99 3.54 13.83 -18.72
C LEU A 99 4.37 12.77 -17.98
N THR A 100 3.85 11.54 -17.98
CA THR A 100 4.35 10.30 -17.35
C THR A 100 4.27 10.20 -15.82
N VAL A 101 4.03 8.97 -15.37
CA VAL A 101 3.77 8.52 -13.99
C VAL A 101 5.08 8.49 -13.18
N ASP A 102 5.98 9.46 -13.44
CA ASP A 102 7.42 9.30 -13.20
C ASP A 102 7.93 9.72 -11.81
N LEU A 103 7.17 10.49 -11.02
CA LEU A 103 7.59 10.78 -9.64
C LEU A 103 7.31 9.63 -8.65
N ALA A 104 6.28 8.82 -8.89
CA ALA A 104 6.05 7.59 -8.12
C ALA A 104 7.06 6.49 -8.50
N PHE A 105 7.44 6.44 -9.79
CA PHE A 105 8.49 5.57 -10.34
C PHE A 105 9.88 5.89 -9.77
N THR A 106 10.23 7.18 -9.66
CA THR A 106 11.51 7.58 -9.07
C THR A 106 11.59 7.23 -7.58
N ALA A 107 10.50 7.36 -6.80
CA ALA A 107 10.53 7.02 -5.37
C ALA A 107 10.71 5.50 -5.14
N VAL A 108 10.01 4.64 -5.87
CA VAL A 108 10.15 3.17 -5.71
C VAL A 108 11.52 2.68 -6.21
N THR A 109 12.01 3.23 -7.32
CA THR A 109 13.31 2.88 -7.90
C THR A 109 14.49 3.48 -7.10
N PHE A 110 14.33 4.67 -6.50
CA PHE A 110 15.30 5.28 -5.58
C PHE A 110 15.32 4.57 -4.22
N LEU A 111 14.19 4.07 -3.72
CA LEU A 111 14.13 3.21 -2.52
C LEU A 111 14.79 1.84 -2.76
N TYR A 112 14.66 1.28 -3.96
CA TYR A 112 15.36 0.05 -4.35
C TYR A 112 16.87 0.29 -4.54
N HIS A 113 17.29 1.43 -5.11
CA HIS A 113 18.71 1.75 -5.35
C HIS A 113 19.46 2.34 -4.15
N LEU A 114 18.87 3.18 -3.29
CA LEU A 114 19.55 3.73 -2.11
C LEU A 114 19.85 2.67 -1.04
N ARG A 115 19.14 1.54 -1.06
CA ARG A 115 19.51 0.40 -0.22
C ARG A 115 20.86 -0.21 -0.62
N GLN A 116 21.44 0.13 -1.76
CA GLN A 116 22.75 -0.38 -2.23
C GLN A 116 23.97 0.42 -1.73
N SER A 117 23.81 1.60 -1.12
CA SER A 117 24.97 2.37 -0.62
C SER A 117 25.40 1.87 0.77
N ASN A 118 26.46 1.06 0.76
CA ASN A 118 27.07 0.38 1.90
C ASN A 118 27.92 1.36 2.75
N GLN A 119 27.31 2.36 3.41
CA GLN A 119 28.06 3.19 4.36
C GLN A 119 27.92 2.63 5.79
N ARG A 120 29.02 2.02 6.27
CA ARG A 120 29.28 1.73 7.68
C ARG A 120 29.14 3.02 8.49
N LEU A 121 28.13 3.15 9.33
CA LEU A 121 28.18 4.09 10.44
C LEU A 121 28.66 3.36 11.70
N THR A 122 29.88 3.68 12.10
CA THR A 122 30.43 3.36 13.43
C THR A 122 29.80 4.31 14.42
N ILE A 123 28.84 3.85 15.23
CA ILE A 123 28.27 4.64 16.32
C ILE A 123 29.07 4.34 17.59
N HIS A 124 29.80 5.34 18.09
CA HIS A 124 30.40 5.28 19.43
C HIS A 124 29.31 5.28 20.49
N ASN A 125 29.32 4.26 21.34
CA ASN A 125 28.25 3.91 22.26
C ASN A 125 28.47 4.59 23.63
N HIS A 126 27.48 5.32 24.15
CA HIS A 126 27.43 5.69 25.57
C HIS A 126 26.44 4.76 26.29
N ARG A 127 26.94 4.15 27.37
CA ARG A 127 26.37 3.02 28.13
C ARG A 127 24.96 3.30 28.67
N SER A 128 24.04 2.37 28.43
CA SER A 128 22.96 2.04 29.37
C SER A 128 22.56 0.56 29.19
N HIS A 129 22.61 -0.17 30.30
CA HIS A 129 22.38 -1.63 30.37
C HIS A 129 20.89 -1.95 30.23
N HIS A 130 20.46 -2.33 29.03
CA HIS A 130 19.32 -3.23 28.83
C HIS A 130 19.76 -4.29 27.82
N ARG A 131 19.68 -5.57 28.19
CA ARG A 131 19.91 -6.71 27.30
C ARG A 131 18.87 -6.68 26.18
N ARG A 132 19.15 -5.94 25.10
CA ARG A 132 18.45 -6.07 23.82
C ARG A 132 19.06 -7.28 23.09
N HIS A 133 18.24 -8.27 22.77
CA HIS A 133 18.62 -9.26 21.77
C HIS A 133 19.03 -8.50 20.49
N PRO A 134 20.15 -8.86 19.83
CA PRO A 134 20.55 -8.19 18.60
C PRO A 134 19.44 -8.35 17.55
N PRO A 135 19.09 -7.31 16.79
CA PRO A 135 18.15 -7.44 15.69
C PRO A 135 18.68 -8.51 14.73
N ARG A 136 17.86 -9.54 14.47
CA ARG A 136 18.16 -10.56 13.47
C ARG A 136 18.40 -9.81 12.15
N LEU A 137 19.62 -9.86 11.61
CA LEU A 137 19.93 -9.28 10.30
C LEU A 137 19.03 -9.96 9.25
N LEU A 138 17.91 -9.32 8.91
CA LEU A 138 17.05 -9.79 7.82
C LEU A 138 17.84 -9.58 6.52
N ARG A 139 18.28 -10.68 5.91
CA ARG A 139 18.88 -10.65 4.56
C ARG A 139 17.85 -10.02 3.62
N LYS A 140 18.32 -9.14 2.73
CA LYS A 140 17.45 -8.52 1.72
C LYS A 140 16.84 -9.61 0.84
N PRO A 141 15.54 -9.53 0.51
CA PRO A 141 14.93 -10.51 -0.38
C PRO A 141 15.56 -10.37 -1.77
N THR A 142 15.97 -11.50 -2.35
CA THR A 142 16.57 -11.57 -3.68
C THR A 142 15.57 -12.01 -4.75
N THR A 143 14.40 -12.48 -4.33
CA THR A 143 13.31 -12.92 -5.21
C THR A 143 11.98 -12.35 -4.74
N SER A 144 11.00 -12.29 -5.64
CA SER A 144 9.64 -11.87 -5.35
C SER A 144 8.98 -12.81 -4.34
N ARG A 145 9.17 -14.13 -4.45
CA ARG A 145 8.67 -15.10 -3.47
C ARG A 145 9.15 -14.81 -2.05
N GLN A 146 10.43 -14.47 -1.89
CA GLN A 146 11.00 -14.11 -0.58
C GLN A 146 10.44 -12.77 -0.06
N LEU A 147 10.24 -11.79 -0.94
CA LEU A 147 9.63 -10.51 -0.57
C LEU A 147 8.18 -10.70 -0.13
N VAL A 148 7.40 -11.52 -0.84
CA VAL A 148 6.02 -11.82 -0.45
C VAL A 148 5.97 -12.56 0.88
N ASN A 149 6.80 -13.59 1.10
CA ASN A 149 6.88 -14.26 2.41
C ASN A 149 7.18 -13.27 3.54
N MET A 150 8.15 -12.38 3.35
CA MET A 150 8.49 -11.36 4.36
C MET A 150 7.26 -10.51 4.73
N TYR A 151 6.45 -10.10 3.77
CA TYR A 151 5.24 -9.33 4.05
C TYR A 151 4.12 -10.17 4.65
N LEU A 152 3.95 -11.43 4.24
CA LEU A 152 3.00 -12.35 4.87
C LEU A 152 3.35 -12.60 6.34
N ASP A 153 4.63 -12.79 6.66
CA ASP A 153 5.11 -12.94 8.04
C ASP A 153 4.78 -11.69 8.88
N GLN A 154 4.93 -10.48 8.31
CA GLN A 154 4.55 -9.23 8.99
C GLN A 154 3.04 -9.11 9.18
N ILE A 155 2.25 -9.50 8.17
CA ILE A 155 0.78 -9.52 8.26
C ILE A 155 0.34 -10.48 9.36
N GLU A 156 0.89 -11.69 9.41
CA GLU A 156 0.57 -12.67 10.44
C GLU A 156 0.92 -12.16 11.84
N ALA A 157 2.06 -11.49 12.00
CA ALA A 157 2.51 -10.97 13.28
C ALA A 157 1.73 -9.74 13.77
N LEU A 158 1.36 -8.82 12.88
CA LEU A 158 0.84 -7.50 13.25
C LEU A 158 -0.65 -7.31 13.01
N ASN A 159 -1.23 -7.97 12.00
CA ASN A 159 -2.62 -7.77 11.64
C ASN A 159 -3.64 -8.19 12.72
N PRO A 160 -3.39 -9.19 13.59
CA PRO A 160 -4.27 -9.46 14.73
C PRO A 160 -4.47 -8.25 15.67
N LEU A 161 -3.47 -7.35 15.73
CA LEU A 161 -3.50 -6.12 16.51
C LEU A 161 -4.01 -4.92 15.69
N LEU A 162 -3.48 -4.76 14.47
CA LEU A 162 -3.70 -3.56 13.66
C LEU A 162 -4.97 -3.62 12.79
N ARG A 163 -5.43 -4.83 12.42
CA ARG A 163 -6.65 -5.10 11.63
C ARG A 163 -6.76 -4.26 10.35
N SER A 164 -5.65 -4.08 9.67
CA SER A 164 -5.54 -3.24 8.46
C SER A 164 -5.56 -4.03 7.16
N VAL A 165 -5.46 -5.36 7.21
CA VAL A 165 -5.62 -6.29 6.09
C VAL A 165 -6.85 -7.16 6.34
N LEU A 166 -7.82 -7.15 5.42
CA LEU A 166 -9.05 -7.95 5.53
C LEU A 166 -8.86 -9.39 5.08
N GLU A 167 -8.05 -9.60 4.04
CA GLU A 167 -7.76 -10.92 3.49
C GLU A 167 -6.49 -10.87 2.64
N VAL A 168 -5.75 -11.98 2.67
CA VAL A 168 -4.57 -12.21 1.83
C VAL A 168 -4.99 -13.01 0.60
N ASN A 169 -4.40 -12.71 -0.54
CA ASN A 169 -4.63 -13.48 -1.77
C ASN A 169 -4.03 -14.88 -1.64
N PRO A 170 -4.83 -15.96 -1.71
CA PRO A 170 -4.30 -17.32 -1.62
C PRO A 170 -3.32 -17.64 -2.76
N ASP A 171 -3.41 -16.92 -3.88
CA ASP A 171 -2.54 -17.12 -5.04
C ASP A 171 -1.31 -16.17 -5.03
N ALA A 172 -1.10 -15.34 -4.00
CA ALA A 172 0.01 -14.36 -3.95
C ALA A 172 1.39 -15.00 -4.11
N LEU A 173 1.60 -16.17 -3.50
CA LEU A 173 2.85 -16.90 -3.58
C LEU A 173 3.09 -17.47 -4.98
N ASN A 174 2.04 -17.99 -5.61
CA ASN A 174 2.09 -18.48 -6.99
C ASN A 174 2.37 -17.35 -7.98
N GLN A 175 1.75 -16.18 -7.78
CA GLN A 175 2.02 -14.97 -8.57
C GLN A 175 3.49 -14.52 -8.41
N ALA A 176 4.04 -14.62 -7.21
CA ALA A 176 5.44 -14.27 -6.94
C ALA A 176 6.42 -15.26 -7.57
N ASP A 177 6.12 -16.56 -7.50
CA ASP A 177 6.91 -17.62 -8.16
C ASP A 177 6.90 -17.46 -9.68
N GLU A 178 5.75 -17.07 -10.27
CA GLU A 178 5.69 -16.75 -11.70
C GLU A 178 6.52 -15.51 -12.03
N ALA A 179 6.41 -14.43 -11.25
CA ALA A 179 7.23 -13.24 -11.47
C ALA A 179 8.73 -13.53 -11.40
N ASP A 180 9.16 -14.44 -10.52
CA ASP A 180 10.54 -14.91 -10.42
C ASP A 180 10.96 -15.75 -11.64
N ARG A 181 10.09 -16.64 -12.13
CA ARG A 181 10.33 -17.40 -13.39
C ARG A 181 10.48 -16.48 -14.59
N GLU A 182 9.56 -15.54 -14.76
CA GLU A 182 9.63 -14.55 -15.84
C GLU A 182 10.93 -13.74 -15.76
N ARG A 183 11.34 -13.32 -14.55
CA ARG A 183 12.59 -12.60 -14.32
C ARG A 183 13.81 -13.42 -14.74
N GLN A 184 13.82 -14.71 -14.46
CA GLN A 184 14.91 -15.59 -14.89
C GLN A 184 14.91 -15.77 -16.42
N ALA A 185 13.76 -16.07 -17.02
CA ALA A 185 13.64 -16.21 -18.47
C ALA A 185 14.07 -14.95 -19.23
N ALA A 186 13.75 -13.76 -18.69
CA ALA A 186 14.19 -12.50 -19.26
C ALA A 186 15.71 -12.33 -19.23
N LYS A 187 16.37 -12.74 -18.13
CA LYS A 187 17.85 -12.74 -18.04
C LYS A 187 18.45 -13.70 -19.06
N ASP A 188 17.89 -14.89 -19.19
CA ASP A 188 18.37 -15.91 -20.14
C ASP A 188 18.23 -15.43 -21.59
N GLN A 189 17.20 -14.63 -21.88
CA GLN A 189 16.97 -13.96 -23.18
C GLN A 189 17.77 -12.66 -23.36
N GLY A 190 18.62 -12.27 -22.41
CA GLY A 190 19.39 -11.02 -22.47
C GLY A 190 18.55 -9.74 -22.34
N ARG A 191 17.30 -9.83 -21.91
CA ARG A 191 16.43 -8.65 -21.67
C ARG A 191 16.83 -7.96 -20.37
N ARG A 192 16.98 -6.63 -20.42
CA ARG A 192 17.45 -5.83 -19.27
C ARG A 192 16.38 -5.56 -18.21
N SER A 193 15.09 -5.53 -18.55
CA SER A 193 13.99 -5.29 -17.59
C SER A 193 12.62 -5.79 -18.07
N LEU A 194 11.77 -6.18 -17.12
CA LEU A 194 10.37 -6.65 -17.35
C LEU A 194 9.31 -5.59 -16.97
N GLY A 195 9.70 -4.59 -16.16
CA GLY A 195 8.83 -3.56 -15.62
C GLY A 195 9.24 -3.19 -14.21
N GLU A 196 9.02 -1.95 -13.78
CA GLU A 196 9.49 -1.48 -12.46
C GLU A 196 8.71 -2.10 -11.29
N LEU A 197 7.46 -2.49 -11.52
CA LEU A 197 6.63 -3.18 -10.52
C LEU A 197 6.70 -4.70 -10.63
N HIS A 198 7.58 -5.23 -11.50
CA HIS A 198 7.64 -6.66 -11.75
C HIS A 198 7.97 -7.44 -10.47
N GLY A 199 7.01 -8.23 -10.03
CA GLY A 199 7.08 -9.06 -8.83
C GLY A 199 7.01 -8.28 -7.51
N ILE A 200 6.56 -7.02 -7.52
CA ILE A 200 6.34 -6.21 -6.31
C ILE A 200 4.94 -6.48 -5.75
N PRO A 201 4.80 -6.88 -4.47
CA PRO A 201 3.50 -7.08 -3.84
C PRO A 201 2.81 -5.75 -3.52
N ILE A 202 1.51 -5.69 -3.81
CA ILE A 202 0.66 -4.52 -3.60
C ILE A 202 -0.63 -4.94 -2.89
N LEU A 203 -1.03 -4.18 -1.87
CA LEU A 203 -2.37 -4.29 -1.28
C LEU A 203 -3.35 -3.38 -2.03
N LEU A 204 -4.59 -3.85 -2.14
CA LEU A 204 -5.69 -3.10 -2.73
C LEU A 204 -6.69 -2.74 -1.64
N LYS A 205 -7.12 -1.48 -1.53
CA LYS A 205 -8.30 -1.16 -0.73
C LYS A 205 -9.48 -2.04 -1.14
N ASP A 206 -10.24 -2.53 -0.16
CA ASP A 206 -11.27 -3.55 -0.39
C ASP A 206 -12.42 -3.10 -1.32
N SER A 207 -12.53 -1.83 -1.67
CA SER A 207 -13.45 -1.35 -2.71
C SER A 207 -12.95 -1.47 -4.16
N ILE A 208 -11.68 -1.84 -4.37
CA ILE A 208 -11.05 -1.97 -5.70
C ILE A 208 -11.24 -3.40 -6.23
N GLY A 209 -12.09 -3.59 -7.22
CA GLY A 209 -12.39 -4.93 -7.77
C GLY A 209 -11.19 -5.64 -8.39
N THR A 210 -11.06 -6.94 -8.08
CA THR A 210 -10.12 -7.88 -8.70
C THR A 210 -10.80 -9.24 -8.90
N LYS A 211 -10.48 -9.93 -10.00
CA LYS A 211 -10.90 -11.29 -10.35
C LYS A 211 -10.17 -12.38 -9.55
N ASP A 212 -9.24 -12.01 -8.68
CA ASP A 212 -8.62 -12.96 -7.74
C ASP A 212 -9.68 -13.64 -6.86
N LYS A 213 -9.26 -14.68 -6.12
CA LYS A 213 -10.07 -15.32 -5.07
C LYS A 213 -10.14 -14.43 -3.81
N LEU A 214 -10.58 -13.20 -4.00
CA LEU A 214 -10.68 -12.14 -3.01
C LEU A 214 -12.08 -11.52 -3.08
N ASN A 215 -12.61 -11.06 -1.96
CA ASN A 215 -13.87 -10.32 -1.94
C ASN A 215 -13.62 -8.86 -2.32
N THR A 216 -14.67 -8.11 -2.63
CA THR A 216 -14.61 -6.64 -2.80
C THR A 216 -15.87 -6.07 -2.16
N THR A 217 -15.78 -5.70 -0.87
CA THR A 217 -17.00 -5.55 -0.05
C THR A 217 -17.23 -4.16 0.51
N CYS A 218 -16.30 -3.23 0.29
CA CYS A 218 -16.30 -1.93 0.98
C CYS A 218 -16.37 -2.09 2.51
N GLY A 219 -15.81 -3.17 3.05
CA GLY A 219 -15.86 -3.50 4.47
C GLY A 219 -17.22 -4.03 4.98
N SER A 220 -18.20 -4.19 4.09
CA SER A 220 -19.58 -4.56 4.45
C SER A 220 -19.90 -6.03 4.21
N TYR A 221 -20.68 -6.65 5.10
CA TYR A 221 -21.16 -8.02 4.89
C TYR A 221 -22.17 -8.15 3.75
N ALA A 222 -22.81 -7.05 3.35
CA ALA A 222 -23.80 -7.04 2.25
C ALA A 222 -23.21 -7.50 0.90
N LEU A 223 -21.90 -7.35 0.72
CA LEU A 223 -21.18 -7.72 -0.50
C LEU A 223 -20.28 -8.94 -0.31
N LEU A 224 -20.31 -9.60 0.86
CA LEU A 224 -19.48 -10.78 1.10
C LEU A 224 -19.90 -11.92 0.16
N GLY A 225 -18.93 -12.53 -0.52
CA GLY A 225 -19.18 -13.57 -1.53
C GLY A 225 -19.61 -13.03 -2.90
N SER A 226 -19.79 -11.72 -3.06
CA SER A 226 -20.00 -11.13 -4.38
C SER A 226 -18.76 -11.28 -5.25
N THR A 227 -18.97 -11.53 -6.54
CA THR A 227 -17.88 -11.70 -7.51
C THR A 227 -17.88 -10.56 -8.52
N VAL A 228 -16.70 -10.09 -8.88
CA VAL A 228 -16.55 -9.08 -9.92
C VAL A 228 -16.45 -9.73 -11.30
N VAL A 229 -17.07 -9.11 -12.31
CA VAL A 229 -17.08 -9.64 -13.69
C VAL A 229 -15.69 -9.52 -14.35
N ARG A 230 -14.83 -8.62 -13.85
CA ARG A 230 -13.45 -8.40 -14.33
C ARG A 230 -12.62 -7.65 -13.30
N ASP A 231 -11.30 -7.65 -13.50
CA ASP A 231 -10.40 -6.72 -12.81
C ASP A 231 -10.82 -5.27 -13.05
N SER A 232 -10.66 -4.44 -12.03
CA SER A 232 -10.69 -3.00 -12.18
C SER A 232 -9.59 -2.53 -13.12
N GLY A 233 -9.79 -1.38 -13.76
CA GLY A 233 -8.83 -0.85 -14.74
C GLY A 233 -7.44 -0.59 -14.15
N VAL A 234 -7.36 -0.28 -12.86
CA VAL A 234 -6.08 -0.16 -12.13
C VAL A 234 -5.41 -1.49 -11.88
N VAL A 235 -6.17 -2.53 -11.48
CA VAL A 235 -5.63 -3.88 -11.28
C VAL A 235 -5.11 -4.47 -12.59
N GLN A 236 -5.82 -4.26 -13.71
CA GLN A 236 -5.33 -4.67 -15.04
C GLN A 236 -3.97 -4.05 -15.38
N ARG A 237 -3.77 -2.77 -15.04
CA ARG A 237 -2.50 -2.06 -15.25
C ARG A 237 -1.40 -2.57 -14.33
N LEU A 238 -1.72 -2.84 -13.06
CA LEU A 238 -0.79 -3.45 -12.12
C LEU A 238 -0.30 -4.82 -12.60
N ARG A 239 -1.22 -5.69 -13.05
CA ARG A 239 -0.87 -7.00 -13.62
C ARG A 239 -0.01 -6.87 -14.87
N LYS A 240 -0.35 -5.95 -15.78
CA LYS A 240 0.47 -5.69 -16.98
C LYS A 240 1.89 -5.22 -16.61
N ALA A 241 2.05 -4.53 -15.48
CA ALA A 241 3.35 -4.12 -14.95
C ALA A 241 4.08 -5.24 -14.15
N GLY A 242 3.47 -6.43 -14.05
CA GLY A 242 4.03 -7.59 -13.36
C GLY A 242 3.85 -7.58 -11.83
N ALA A 243 3.01 -6.69 -11.28
CA ALA A 243 2.81 -6.62 -9.84
C ALA A 243 2.09 -7.86 -9.28
N VAL A 244 2.41 -8.22 -8.04
CA VAL A 244 1.74 -9.28 -7.28
C VAL A 244 0.62 -8.66 -6.46
N ILE A 245 -0.60 -9.17 -6.58
CA ILE A 245 -1.73 -8.70 -5.75
C ILE A 245 -1.69 -9.46 -4.43
N LEU A 246 -1.23 -8.80 -3.37
CA LEU A 246 -1.00 -9.41 -2.06
C LEU A 246 -2.31 -9.71 -1.33
N GLY A 247 -3.32 -8.88 -1.50
CA GLY A 247 -4.57 -8.98 -0.75
C GLY A 247 -5.36 -7.69 -0.68
N LYS A 248 -6.24 -7.60 0.32
CA LYS A 248 -7.17 -6.50 0.51
C LYS A 248 -6.90 -5.76 1.81
N ALA A 249 -6.67 -4.46 1.69
CA ALA A 249 -6.58 -3.55 2.82
C ALA A 249 -7.98 -3.15 3.32
N SER A 250 -8.11 -3.01 4.63
CA SER A 250 -9.30 -2.51 5.32
C SER A 250 -9.59 -1.04 4.98
N LEU A 251 -10.81 -0.60 5.28
CA LEU A 251 -11.31 0.76 5.09
C LEU A 251 -12.38 1.11 6.14
N SER A 252 -12.71 2.40 6.26
CA SER A 252 -13.98 2.80 6.89
C SER A 252 -15.15 2.26 6.05
N GLU A 253 -16.09 1.55 6.67
CA GLU A 253 -17.21 0.91 5.95
C GLU A 253 -17.93 1.90 5.04
N TRP A 254 -18.14 1.53 3.77
CA TRP A 254 -18.73 2.42 2.76
C TRP A 254 -18.10 3.81 2.75
N TYR A 255 -16.77 3.89 2.84
CA TYR A 255 -16.04 5.17 2.83
C TYR A 255 -16.33 6.11 4.00
N GLY A 256 -16.99 5.63 5.06
CA GLY A 256 -17.46 6.46 6.16
C GLY A 256 -18.80 7.16 5.89
N VAL A 257 -19.47 6.89 4.75
CA VAL A 257 -20.78 7.50 4.43
C VAL A 257 -21.98 6.73 4.98
N ARG A 258 -21.74 5.62 5.71
CA ARG A 258 -22.83 4.83 6.33
C ARG A 258 -23.45 5.52 7.55
N SER A 259 -22.63 6.17 8.37
CA SER A 259 -23.06 6.93 9.56
C SER A 259 -21.90 7.80 10.06
N SER A 260 -22.22 8.98 10.59
CA SER A 260 -21.26 9.88 11.25
C SER A 260 -20.81 9.39 12.63
N GLU A 261 -21.48 8.40 13.20
CA GLU A 261 -21.16 7.83 14.52
C GLU A 261 -20.13 6.69 14.43
N ILE A 262 -19.86 6.19 13.22
CA ILE A 262 -18.90 5.10 13.01
C ILE A 262 -17.49 5.70 12.93
N PRO A 263 -16.53 5.22 13.76
CA PRO A 263 -15.16 5.71 13.73
C PRO A 263 -14.43 5.33 12.44
N ASP A 264 -13.46 6.17 12.05
CA ASP A 264 -12.61 5.91 10.89
C ASP A 264 -11.78 4.62 11.05
N GLY A 265 -11.71 3.85 9.98
CA GLY A 265 -11.04 2.55 9.94
C GLY A 265 -11.83 1.41 10.57
N TRP A 266 -13.06 1.66 11.01
CA TRP A 266 -13.97 0.57 11.36
C TRP A 266 -14.74 0.06 10.14
N CYS A 267 -14.84 -1.26 10.01
CA CYS A 267 -15.87 -1.88 9.18
C CYS A 267 -16.42 -3.16 9.80
N ALA A 268 -17.65 -3.54 9.42
CA ALA A 268 -18.30 -4.72 9.97
C ALA A 268 -17.48 -6.01 9.74
N ARG A 269 -16.80 -6.11 8.60
CA ARG A 269 -15.99 -7.27 8.23
C ARG A 269 -14.65 -7.36 8.97
N GLY A 270 -13.99 -6.22 9.21
CA GLY A 270 -12.63 -6.16 9.77
C GLY A 270 -12.54 -5.71 11.23
N GLY A 271 -13.63 -5.18 11.79
CA GLY A 271 -13.59 -4.44 13.06
C GLY A 271 -12.86 -3.10 12.94
N GLN A 272 -12.40 -2.58 14.08
CA GLN A 272 -11.63 -1.33 14.15
C GLN A 272 -10.17 -1.56 13.77
N ALA A 273 -9.68 -0.84 12.76
CA ALA A 273 -8.25 -0.75 12.47
C ALA A 273 -7.55 0.21 13.45
N PHE A 274 -6.33 -0.13 13.86
CA PHE A 274 -5.54 0.66 14.81
C PHE A 274 -4.22 1.12 14.17
N VAL A 275 -3.79 2.32 14.52
CA VAL A 275 -2.47 2.85 14.15
C VAL A 275 -1.37 2.17 14.96
N SER A 276 -0.21 1.95 14.32
CA SER A 276 0.98 1.32 14.91
C SER A 276 1.88 2.31 15.62
#